data_AF-A0A7J9QVL6-F1
#
_entry.id   AF-A0A7J9QVL6-F1
#
_cell.length_a   1.000
_cell.length_b   1.000
_cell.length_c   1.000
_cell.angle_alpha   90.00
_cell.angle_beta   90.00
_cell.angle_gamma   90.00
#
_symmetry.space_group_name_H-M   'P 1'
#
loop_
_entity.id
_entity.type
_entity.pdbx_description
1 polymer ?
#
loop_
_entity_poly.entity_id
_entity_poly.type
_entity_poly.pdbx_seq_one_letter_code
_entity_poly.pdbx_strand_id
1 'polypeptide(L)'
;SPKKNYSKDANIEFTFFRKEDSKTLSRNMVLKPFSEFRLKLDDELKNFLKEDGWVTIKSDNPYIQGYYFIFYPSGSVSGDHFF
;
A
#
# COMPACT_ATOMS: atom_id res chain seq x y z
N SER A 1 20.51 -17.84 0.24
CA SER A 1 19.74 -17.39 -0.94
C SER A 1 20.61 -16.38 -1.70
N PRO A 2 20.88 -16.54 -3.01
CA PRO A 2 21.65 -15.54 -3.75
C PRO A 2 20.90 -14.20 -3.70
N LYS A 3 21.63 -13.09 -3.48
CA LYS A 3 21.04 -11.75 -3.58
C LYS A 3 20.52 -11.60 -5.01
N LYS A 4 19.20 -11.57 -5.19
CA LYS A 4 18.62 -11.16 -6.46
C LYS A 4 19.08 -9.73 -6.72
N ASN A 5 19.81 -9.50 -7.81
CA ASN A 5 20.30 -8.18 -8.20
C ASN A 5 19.16 -7.36 -8.81
N TYR A 6 18.24 -6.91 -7.98
CA TYR A 6 17.22 -5.96 -8.39
C TYR A 6 17.87 -4.58 -8.52
N SER A 7 17.80 -4.00 -9.72
CA SER A 7 18.34 -2.66 -10.02
C SER A 7 17.28 -1.70 -10.57
N LYS A 8 16.10 -2.21 -10.89
CA LYS A 8 14.99 -1.43 -11.46
C LYS A 8 14.17 -0.80 -10.34
N ASP A 9 14.00 0.52 -10.41
CA ASP A 9 12.97 1.23 -9.66
C ASP A 9 11.58 0.68 -10.02
N ALA A 10 10.66 0.70 -9.06
CA ALA A 10 9.27 0.34 -9.29
C ALA A 10 8.37 1.56 -9.17
N ASN A 11 7.58 1.81 -10.22
CA ASN A 11 6.54 2.83 -10.21
C ASN A 11 5.28 2.21 -9.61
N ILE A 12 4.80 2.79 -8.50
CA ILE A 12 3.65 2.29 -7.76
C ILE A 12 2.53 3.33 -7.81
N GLU A 13 1.36 2.90 -8.25
CA GLU A 13 0.12 3.66 -8.23
C GLU A 13 -0.79 3.08 -7.15
N PHE A 14 -1.16 3.93 -6.19
CA PHE A 14 -2.22 3.65 -5.21
C PHE A 14 -3.49 4.34 -5.68
N THR A 15 -4.57 3.59 -5.80
CA THR A 15 -5.91 4.16 -6.00
C THR A 15 -6.80 3.77 -4.84
N PHE A 16 -7.25 4.78 -4.09
CA PHE A 16 -8.13 4.66 -2.94
C PHE A 16 -9.56 4.84 -3.38
N PHE A 17 -10.43 3.97 -2.90
CA PHE A 17 -11.87 3.97 -3.13
C PHE A 17 -12.57 4.10 -1.79
N ARG A 18 -13.66 4.85 -1.77
CA ARG A 18 -14.55 4.94 -0.60
C ARG A 18 -15.85 4.21 -0.89
N LYS A 19 -16.49 3.70 0.15
CA LYS A 19 -17.74 2.93 0.03
C LYS A 19 -18.94 3.75 -0.48
N GLU A 20 -18.90 5.06 -0.24
CA GLU A 20 -20.02 5.98 -0.45
C GLU A 20 -20.38 6.17 -1.92
N ASP A 21 -19.38 6.17 -2.81
CA ASP A 21 -19.54 6.44 -4.23
C ASP A 21 -18.32 5.95 -5.04
N SER A 22 -18.31 6.24 -6.34
CA SER A 22 -17.21 5.86 -7.24
C SER A 22 -16.06 6.88 -7.28
N LYS A 23 -15.97 7.82 -6.33
CA LYS A 23 -14.83 8.74 -6.31
C LYS A 23 -13.58 8.02 -5.87
N THR A 24 -12.46 8.46 -6.45
CA THR A 24 -11.14 7.92 -6.15
C THR A 24 -10.18 9.02 -5.75
N LEU A 25 -9.18 8.64 -4.96
CA LEU A 25 -7.99 9.44 -4.70
C LEU A 25 -6.79 8.61 -5.17
N SER A 26 -5.95 9.17 -6.03
CA SER A 26 -4.80 8.45 -6.58
C SER A 26 -3.49 9.08 -6.14
N ARG A 27 -2.51 8.24 -5.81
CA ARG A 27 -1.15 8.66 -5.42
C ARG A 27 -0.13 7.82 -6.17
N ASN A 28 0.94 8.46 -6.63
CA ASN A 28 2.04 7.79 -7.31
C ASN A 28 3.31 7.90 -6.47
N MET A 29 4.13 6.86 -6.51
CA MET A 29 5.47 6.88 -5.93
C MET A 29 6.46 6.03 -6.71
N VAL A 30 7.74 6.23 -6.42
CA VAL A 30 8.83 5.39 -6.92
C VAL A 30 9.47 4.67 -5.74
N LEU A 31 9.46 3.34 -5.76
CA LEU A 31 10.14 2.49 -4.78
C LEU A 31 11.51 2.08 -5.34
N LYS A 32 12.58 2.36 -4.58
CA LYS A 32 13.94 2.02 -4.97
C LYS A 32 14.23 0.53 -4.71
N PRO A 33 15.20 -0.08 -5.40
CA PRO A 33 15.63 -1.43 -5.09
C PRO A 33 16.03 -1.60 -3.63
N PHE A 34 15.66 -2.74 -3.04
CA PHE A 34 15.97 -3.08 -1.64
C PHE A 34 15.46 -2.03 -0.62
N SER A 35 14.38 -1.32 -0.93
CA SER A 35 13.74 -0.37 -0.02
C SER A 35 12.31 -0.80 0.35
N GLU A 36 11.75 -0.17 1.39
CA GLU A 36 10.38 -0.37 1.83
C GLU A 36 9.62 0.97 1.88
N PHE A 37 8.30 0.89 1.75
CA PHE A 37 7.39 2.00 1.97
C PHE A 37 6.28 1.56 2.91
N ARG A 38 5.92 2.43 3.86
CA ARG A 38 4.85 2.19 4.82
C ARG A 38 3.73 3.20 4.59
N LEU A 39 2.63 2.72 4.04
CA LEU A 39 1.41 3.52 3.94
C LEU A 39 0.79 3.69 5.32
N LYS A 40 0.47 4.93 5.69
CA LYS A 40 -0.29 5.28 6.90
C LYS A 40 -1.51 6.10 6.48
N LEU A 41 -2.60 6.01 7.24
CA LEU A 41 -3.72 6.94 7.08
C LEU A 41 -3.30 8.33 7.58
N ASP A 42 -2.94 9.19 6.63
CA ASP A 42 -2.80 10.63 6.86
C ASP A 42 -4.15 11.34 6.83
N ASP A 43 -4.15 12.65 7.09
CA ASP A 43 -5.38 13.42 7.24
C ASP A 43 -6.13 13.59 5.92
N GLU A 44 -5.44 13.59 4.77
CA GLU A 44 -6.09 13.59 3.45
C GLU A 44 -6.85 12.28 3.23
N LEU A 45 -6.21 11.12 3.51
CA LEU A 45 -6.88 9.82 3.39
C LEU A 45 -8.05 9.68 4.34
N LYS A 46 -7.90 10.11 5.61
CA LYS A 46 -9.02 10.09 6.57
C LYS A 46 -10.19 10.94 6.09
N ASN A 47 -9.91 12.15 5.59
CA ASN A 47 -10.96 13.06 5.10
C ASN A 47 -11.62 12.55 3.81
N PHE A 48 -10.85 11.87 2.94
CA PHE A 48 -11.36 11.30 1.70
C PHE A 48 -12.25 10.06 1.97
N LEU A 49 -11.76 9.11 2.78
CA LEU A 49 -12.43 7.85 3.07
C LEU A 49 -13.64 8.02 3.98
N LYS A 50 -13.50 8.85 5.04
CA LYS A 50 -14.45 9.10 6.15
C LYS A 50 -14.81 7.85 6.98
N GLU A 51 -15.16 6.76 6.33
CA GLU A 51 -15.46 5.44 6.89
C GLU A 51 -14.62 4.36 6.19
N ASP A 52 -15.27 3.28 5.75
CA ASP A 52 -14.67 2.15 5.06
C ASP A 52 -14.29 2.49 3.62
N GLY A 53 -13.19 1.89 3.18
CA GLY A 53 -12.77 1.91 1.79
C GLY A 53 -11.76 0.81 1.51
N TRP A 54 -11.26 0.80 0.28
CA TRP A 54 -10.23 -0.13 -0.14
C TRP A 54 -9.21 0.58 -1.01
N VAL A 55 -8.06 -0.05 -1.19
CA VAL A 55 -6.98 0.44 -2.04
C VAL A 55 -6.61 -0.63 -3.04
N THR A 56 -6.40 -0.22 -4.29
CA THR A 56 -5.70 -1.04 -5.27
C THR A 56 -4.28 -0.49 -5.41
N ILE A 57 -3.30 -1.39 -5.43
CA ILE A 57 -1.88 -1.05 -5.58
C ILE A 57 -1.41 -1.70 -6.87
N LYS A 58 -0.95 -0.88 -7.81
CA LYS A 58 -0.45 -1.34 -9.11
C LYS A 58 1.03 -1.01 -9.20
N SER A 59 1.83 -1.98 -9.65
CA SER A 59 3.27 -1.85 -9.84
C SER A 59 3.64 -2.24 -11.26
N ASP A 60 4.60 -1.53 -11.84
CA ASP A 60 5.26 -1.92 -13.10
C ASP A 60 6.40 -2.93 -12.90
N ASN A 61 6.61 -3.37 -11.66
CA ASN A 61 7.60 -4.36 -11.26
C ASN A 61 6.91 -5.53 -10.53
N PRO A 62 6.97 -6.76 -11.08
CA PRO A 62 6.28 -7.93 -10.54
C PRO A 62 6.97 -8.54 -9.31
N TYR A 63 8.11 -7.97 -8.86
CA TYR A 63 8.87 -8.48 -7.73
C TYR A 63 8.64 -7.69 -6.44
N ILE A 64 7.58 -6.87 -6.40
CA ILE A 64 7.12 -6.25 -5.16
C ILE A 64 6.43 -7.31 -4.30
N GLN A 65 6.68 -7.23 -3.00
CA GLN A 65 5.89 -7.92 -1.98
C GLN A 65 5.23 -6.85 -1.14
N GLY A 66 4.05 -7.12 -0.64
CA GLY A 66 3.52 -6.28 0.42
C GLY A 66 2.70 -7.04 1.43
N TYR A 67 2.51 -6.35 2.54
CA TYR A 67 1.95 -6.87 3.76
C TYR A 67 1.02 -5.82 4.35
N TYR A 68 -0.09 -6.25 4.93
CA TYR A 68 -0.90 -5.37 5.78
C TYR A 68 -0.89 -5.92 7.20
N PHE A 69 -0.95 -5.00 8.16
CA PHE A 69 -0.99 -5.33 9.58
C PHE A 69 -2.08 -4.52 10.27
N ILE A 70 -2.82 -5.15 11.18
CA ILE A 70 -3.79 -4.54 12.07
C ILE A 70 -3.27 -4.71 13.50
N PHE A 71 -3.01 -3.61 14.18
CA PHE A 71 -2.55 -3.57 15.56
C PHE A 71 -3.72 -3.25 16.48
N TYR A 72 -4.14 -4.21 17.31
CA TYR A 72 -5.25 -4.03 18.24
C TYR A 72 -4.78 -3.47 19.59
N PRO A 73 -5.61 -2.67 20.30
CA PRO A 73 -5.27 -2.16 21.64
C PRO A 73 -4.98 -3.24 22.69
N SER A 74 -5.47 -4.47 22.49
CA SER A 74 -5.17 -5.64 23.33
C SER A 74 -3.72 -6.12 23.23
N GLY A 75 -2.94 -5.60 22.28
CA GLY A 75 -1.59 -6.09 21.94
C GLY A 75 -1.58 -7.19 20.88
N SER A 76 -2.74 -7.64 20.41
CA SER A 76 -2.83 -8.61 19.31
C SER A 76 -2.49 -7.95 17.97
N VAL A 77 -1.83 -8.70 17.07
CA VAL A 77 -1.52 -8.25 15.71
C VAL A 77 -2.06 -9.26 14.72
N SER A 78 -2.85 -8.79 13.76
CA SER A 78 -3.27 -9.56 12.59
C SER A 78 -2.58 -9.02 11.36
N GLY A 79 -2.39 -9.85 10.34
CA GLY A 79 -1.83 -9.39 9.08
C GLY A 79 -1.88 -10.47 8.01
N ASP A 80 -1.70 -10.05 6.77
CA ASP A 80 -1.58 -10.93 5.62
C ASP A 80 -0.65 -10.29 4.57
N HIS A 81 -0.34 -11.05 3.53
CA HIS A 81 0.50 -10.68 2.41
C HIS A 81 -0.33 -10.56 1.13
N PHE A 82 0.12 -9.70 0.21
CA PHE A 82 -0.42 -9.59 -1.14
C PHE A 82 0.66 -9.88 -2.18
N PHE A 83 0.23 -10.51 -3.28
CA PHE A 83 1.07 -10.98 -4.40
C PHE A 83 0.98 -10.04 -5.60
#